data_AF-X1GF55-F1
#
_entry.id   AF-X1GF55-F1
#
_cell.length_a   1.000
_cell.length_b   1.000
_cell.length_c   1.000
_cell.angle_alpha   90.00
_cell.angle_beta   90.00
_cell.angle_gamma   90.00
#
_symmetry.space_group_name_H-M   'P 1'
#
loop_
_entity.id
_entity.type
_entity.pdbx_description
1 polymer ?
#
loop_
_entity_poly.entity_id
_entity_poly.type
_entity_poly.pdbx_seq_one_letter_code
_entity_poly.pdbx_strand_id
1 'polypeptide(L)'
;MLLEDSHTLAYKHTIKAQAIQEKLFVDETRKVYGIMYEIKGDAASSVQFFLTDSTSHYLRGALYFSLQPNADSLAPVIRFFKEDIVHLIPAFKPAKSFINKVKAN
;
A
#
# COMPACT_ATOMS: atom_id res chain seq x y z
N MET A 1 -10.22 4.79 -15.09
CA MET A 1 -9.64 3.59 -15.71
C MET A 1 -8.56 2.92 -14.86
N LEU A 2 -7.60 3.62 -14.23
CA LEU A 2 -6.58 2.98 -13.36
C LEU A 2 -7.09 2.55 -11.96
N LEU A 3 -8.15 3.19 -11.45
CA LEU A 3 -8.70 2.87 -10.13
C LEU A 3 -9.49 1.55 -10.15
N GLU A 4 -10.27 1.29 -11.21
CA GLU A 4 -11.03 0.04 -11.36
C GLU A 4 -10.13 -1.18 -11.57
N ASP A 5 -9.04 -1.06 -12.32
CA ASP A 5 -8.08 -2.16 -12.50
C ASP A 5 -7.36 -2.50 -11.19
N SER A 6 -7.03 -1.48 -10.38
CA SER A 6 -6.45 -1.66 -9.04
C SER A 6 -7.45 -2.33 -8.09
N HIS A 7 -8.73 -1.94 -8.17
CA HIS A 7 -9.83 -2.57 -7.41
C HIS A 7 -10.02 -4.04 -7.78
N THR A 8 -9.96 -4.34 -9.08
CA THR A 8 -10.15 -5.69 -9.61
C THR A 8 -8.99 -6.62 -9.23
N LEU A 9 -7.74 -6.12 -9.20
CA LEU A 9 -6.59 -6.89 -8.72
C LEU A 9 -6.66 -7.19 -7.21
N ALA A 10 -7.11 -6.23 -6.39
CA ALA A 10 -7.30 -6.45 -4.96
C ALA A 10 -8.39 -7.51 -4.69
N TYR A 11 -9.50 -7.46 -5.44
CA TYR A 11 -10.61 -8.40 -5.32
C TYR A 11 -10.32 -9.83 -5.83
N LYS A 12 -9.36 -10.01 -6.74
CA LYS A 12 -9.01 -11.36 -7.25
C LYS A 12 -8.27 -12.24 -6.23
N HIS A 13 -7.87 -11.71 -5.08
CA HIS A 13 -7.24 -12.47 -3.99
C HIS A 13 -8.21 -12.84 -2.83
N THR A 14 -9.51 -12.59 -2.98
CA THR A 14 -10.53 -12.83 -1.94
C THR A 14 -10.80 -14.30 -1.63
N ILE A 15 -10.19 -15.25 -2.36
CA ILE A 15 -10.46 -16.70 -2.22
C ILE A 15 -10.06 -17.25 -0.82
N LYS A 16 -9.26 -16.53 -0.02
CA LYS A 16 -8.91 -16.90 1.37
C LYS A 16 -9.11 -15.78 2.41
N ALA A 17 -9.61 -14.62 2.02
CA ALA A 17 -9.76 -13.48 2.92
C ALA A 17 -11.06 -13.61 3.73
N GLN A 18 -10.97 -13.48 5.05
CA GLN A 18 -12.16 -13.42 5.92
C GLN A 18 -12.80 -12.02 5.86
N ALA A 19 -11.98 -10.98 5.70
CA ALA A 19 -12.42 -9.61 5.50
C ALA A 19 -11.31 -8.80 4.79
N ILE A 20 -11.70 -7.75 4.09
CA ILE A 20 -10.79 -6.74 3.53
C ILE A 20 -11.19 -5.39 4.13
N GLN A 21 -10.25 -4.71 4.78
CA GLN A 21 -10.43 -3.33 5.26
C GLN A 21 -9.63 -2.38 4.38
N GLU A 22 -10.22 -1.25 4.03
CA GLU A 22 -9.60 -0.25 3.16
C GLU A 22 -9.27 1.02 3.95
N LYS A 23 -8.10 1.59 3.68
CA LYS A 23 -7.70 2.90 4.19
C LYS A 23 -7.27 3.79 3.03
N LEU A 24 -8.01 4.88 2.83
CA LEU A 24 -7.72 5.88 1.82
C LEU A 24 -6.66 6.87 2.33
N PHE A 25 -5.75 7.25 1.44
CA PHE A 25 -4.76 8.31 1.65
C PHE A 25 -4.96 9.37 0.58
N VAL A 26 -5.19 10.61 1.01
CA VAL A 26 -5.34 11.77 0.13
C VAL A 26 -4.51 12.92 0.69
N ASP A 27 -3.61 13.43 -0.13
CA ASP A 27 -2.89 14.67 0.11
C ASP A 27 -2.93 15.53 -1.15
N GLU A 28 -3.83 16.50 -1.17
CA GLU A 28 -4.02 17.40 -2.32
C GLU A 28 -2.83 18.34 -2.52
N THR A 29 -2.20 18.78 -1.44
CA THR A 29 -1.06 19.71 -1.46
C THR A 29 0.13 19.09 -2.18
N ARG A 30 0.42 17.82 -1.88
CA ARG A 30 1.55 17.06 -2.46
C ARG A 30 1.14 16.24 -3.67
N LYS A 31 -0.15 16.23 -4.02
CA LYS A 31 -0.75 15.38 -5.05
C LYS A 31 -0.38 13.92 -4.85
N VAL A 32 -0.61 13.38 -3.64
CA VAL A 32 -0.38 11.97 -3.33
C VAL A 32 -1.71 11.32 -2.97
N TYR A 33 -2.05 10.27 -3.70
CA TYR A 33 -3.31 9.53 -3.55
C TYR A 33 -3.01 8.05 -3.43
N GLY A 34 -3.77 7.32 -2.63
CA GLY A 34 -3.56 5.88 -2.51
C GLY A 34 -4.58 5.18 -1.65
N ILE A 35 -4.55 3.85 -1.73
CA ILE A 35 -5.38 2.96 -0.91
C ILE A 35 -4.46 1.88 -0.32
N MET A 36 -4.64 1.59 0.96
CA MET A 36 -4.10 0.41 1.62
C MET A 36 -5.23 -0.56 1.95
N TYR A 37 -5.04 -1.82 1.58
CA TYR A 37 -5.91 -2.95 1.86
C TYR A 37 -5.29 -3.78 2.98
N GLU A 38 -6.01 -3.95 4.09
CA GLU A 38 -5.70 -4.95 5.11
C GLU A 38 -6.55 -6.19 4.85
N ILE A 39 -5.90 -7.32 4.61
CA ILE A 39 -6.56 -8.59 4.33
C ILE A 39 -6.50 -9.41 5.62
N LYS A 40 -7.67 -9.70 6.19
CA LYS A 40 -7.82 -10.51 7.42
C LYS A 40 -7.94 -12.00 7.09
N GLY A 41 -7.49 -12.83 8.02
CA GLY A 41 -7.45 -14.28 7.90
C GLY A 41 -6.12 -14.80 7.36
N ASP A 42 -6.09 -16.09 7.03
CA ASP A 42 -4.91 -16.83 6.60
C ASP A 42 -4.55 -16.58 5.12
N ALA A 43 -4.50 -15.30 4.76
CA ALA A 43 -4.08 -14.83 3.45
C ALA A 43 -2.55 -14.84 3.33
N ALA A 44 -2.04 -15.18 2.14
CA ALA A 44 -0.60 -15.15 1.86
C ALA A 44 -0.01 -13.72 1.89
N SER A 45 -0.86 -12.71 1.72
CA SER A 45 -0.54 -11.31 1.89
C SER A 45 -1.55 -10.65 2.82
N SER A 46 -1.08 -10.00 3.87
CA SER A 46 -1.93 -9.37 4.89
C SER A 46 -2.12 -7.87 4.68
N VAL A 47 -1.23 -7.24 3.92
CA VAL A 47 -1.29 -5.81 3.58
C VAL A 47 -0.91 -5.64 2.11
N GLN A 48 -1.72 -4.89 1.37
CA GLN A 48 -1.38 -4.40 0.03
C GLN A 48 -1.65 -2.90 -0.03
N PHE A 49 -0.88 -2.15 -0.80
CA PHE A 49 -1.15 -0.73 -0.99
C PHE A 49 -0.66 -0.23 -2.33
N PHE A 50 -1.21 0.89 -2.76
CA PHE A 50 -0.63 1.69 -3.83
C PHE A 50 -0.67 3.17 -3.52
N LEU A 51 0.26 3.92 -4.10
CA LEU A 51 0.34 5.37 -4.10
C LEU A 51 0.53 5.88 -5.53
N THR A 52 -0.03 7.05 -5.83
CA THR A 52 0.11 7.69 -7.12
C THR A 52 0.04 9.20 -7.02
N ASP A 53 0.63 9.88 -8.00
CA ASP A 53 0.42 11.31 -8.23
C ASP A 53 -0.70 11.61 -9.25
N SER A 54 -1.47 10.58 -9.61
CA SER A 54 -2.56 10.60 -10.60
C SER A 54 -2.15 10.87 -12.04
N THR A 55 -0.87 11.12 -12.34
CA THR A 55 -0.43 11.51 -13.68
C THR A 55 0.64 10.59 -14.27
N SER A 56 1.67 10.23 -13.50
CA SER A 56 2.86 9.59 -14.06
C SER A 56 3.70 8.79 -13.06
N HIS A 57 3.46 8.93 -11.75
CA HIS A 57 4.17 8.18 -10.72
C HIS A 57 3.19 7.23 -10.01
N TYR A 58 3.61 5.97 -9.88
CA TYR A 58 2.84 4.92 -9.24
C TYR A 58 3.78 4.00 -8.46
N LEU A 59 3.48 3.77 -7.19
CA LEU A 59 4.17 2.84 -6.30
C LEU A 59 3.15 1.82 -5.80
N ARG A 60 3.44 0.53 -5.91
CA ARG A 60 2.62 -0.54 -5.34
C ARG A 60 3.46 -1.44 -4.46
N GLY A 61 2.92 -1.84 -3.32
CA GLY A 61 3.57 -2.75 -2.39
C GLY A 61 2.59 -3.79 -1.86
N ALA A 62 3.13 -4.94 -1.46
CA ALA A 62 2.40 -6.00 -0.79
C ALA A 62 3.33 -6.69 0.22
N LEU A 63 2.82 -6.94 1.42
CA LEU A 63 3.50 -7.69 2.46
C LEU A 63 3.14 -9.16 2.32
N TYR A 64 4.14 -10.00 2.06
CA TYR A 64 4.00 -11.45 1.95
C TYR A 64 4.71 -12.15 3.10
N PHE A 65 4.12 -13.24 3.60
CA PHE A 65 4.79 -14.14 4.53
C PHE A 65 5.09 -15.47 3.83
N SER A 66 6.32 -15.94 3.96
CA SER A 66 6.80 -17.20 3.37
C SER A 66 6.49 -18.45 4.21
N LEU A 67 5.67 -18.29 5.26
CA LEU A 67 5.29 -19.36 6.19
C LEU A 67 3.84 -19.75 5.97
N GLN A 68 3.44 -20.92 6.48
CA GLN A 68 2.04 -21.28 6.58
C GLN A 68 1.29 -20.13 7.28
N PRO A 69 0.30 -19.49 6.65
CA PRO A 69 -0.35 -18.33 7.23
C PRO A 69 -1.04 -18.74 8.53
N ASN A 70 -0.63 -18.12 9.63
CA ASN A 70 -1.31 -18.16 10.92
C ASN A 70 -1.49 -16.71 11.36
N ALA A 71 -2.71 -16.20 11.19
CA ALA A 71 -3.02 -14.79 11.41
C ALA A 71 -2.67 -14.32 12.83
N ASP A 72 -2.93 -15.14 13.85
CA ASP A 72 -2.70 -14.79 15.26
C ASP A 72 -1.20 -14.65 15.58
N SER A 73 -0.40 -15.59 15.10
CA SER A 73 1.06 -15.59 15.31
C SER A 73 1.74 -14.43 14.58
N LEU A 74 1.22 -14.05 13.41
CA LEU A 74 1.79 -12.98 12.59
C LEU A 74 1.28 -11.59 12.99
N ALA A 75 0.22 -11.48 13.79
CA ALA A 75 -0.42 -10.21 14.13
C ALA A 75 0.53 -9.12 14.67
N PRO A 76 1.51 -9.42 15.56
CA PRO A 76 2.46 -8.40 16.02
C PRO A 76 3.35 -7.85 14.90
N VAL A 77 3.83 -8.73 14.03
CA VAL A 77 4.72 -8.38 12.90
C VAL A 77 3.95 -7.62 11.81
N ILE A 78 2.73 -8.05 11.51
CA ILE A 78 1.83 -7.35 10.58
C ILE A 78 1.56 -5.92 11.08
N ARG A 79 1.31 -5.75 12.38
CA ARG A 79 1.09 -4.43 12.98
C ARG A 79 2.30 -3.52 12.84
N PHE A 80 3.49 -4.05 13.14
CA PHE A 80 4.75 -3.32 13.01
C PHE A 80 4.97 -2.82 11.57
N PHE A 81 4.91 -3.71 10.58
CA PHE A 81 5.08 -3.31 9.18
C PHE A 81 3.97 -2.38 8.68
N LYS A 82 2.75 -2.54 9.19
CA LYS A 82 1.66 -1.63 8.86
C LYS A 82 1.95 -0.22 9.34
N GLU A 83 2.41 -0.06 10.56
CA GLU A 83 2.79 1.24 11.09
C GLU A 83 3.90 1.86 10.21
N ASP A 84 4.93 1.09 9.86
CA ASP A 84 5.99 1.57 8.96
C ASP A 84 5.44 2.01 7.58
N ILE A 85 4.58 1.20 6.95
CA ILE A 85 3.96 1.55 5.66
C ILE A 85 3.16 2.86 5.78
N VAL A 86 2.37 3.01 6.85
CA VAL A 86 1.59 4.24 7.09
C VAL A 86 2.51 5.46 7.25
N HIS A 87 3.66 5.32 7.90
CA HIS A 87 4.66 6.39 8.02
C HIS A 87 5.41 6.66 6.70
N LEU A 88 5.57 5.65 5.84
CA LEU A 88 6.27 5.76 4.55
C LEU A 88 5.43 6.49 3.50
N ILE A 89 4.11 6.35 3.54
CA ILE A 89 3.18 6.95 2.57
C ILE A 89 3.34 8.50 2.49
N PRO A 90 3.33 9.25 3.61
CA PRO A 90 3.64 10.67 3.58
C PRO A 90 5.07 11.00 3.12
N ALA A 91 6.03 10.09 3.26
CA ALA A 91 7.40 10.34 2.82
C ALA A 91 7.60 10.17 1.30
N PHE A 92 6.60 9.60 0.60
CA PHE A 92 6.65 9.42 -0.85
C PHE A 92 6.83 10.77 -1.57
N LYS A 93 7.95 10.89 -2.27
CA LYS A 93 8.25 12.04 -3.14
C LYS A 93 8.49 11.54 -4.57
N PRO A 94 7.75 12.05 -5.56
CA PRO A 94 8.04 11.77 -6.97
C PRO A 94 9.48 12.15 -7.32
N ALA A 95 10.18 11.33 -8.12
CA ALA A 95 11.60 11.52 -8.43
C ALA A 95 11.95 12.91 -9.01
N LYS A 96 11.01 13.59 -9.68
CA LYS A 96 11.19 14.99 -10.15
C LYS A 96 11.43 15.98 -9.01
N SER A 97 10.89 15.73 -7.81
CA SER A 97 11.17 16.53 -6.60
C SER A 97 12.64 16.42 -6.15
N PHE A 98 13.33 15.31 -6.46
CA PHE A 98 14.72 15.09 -6.08
C PHE A 98 15.68 15.81 -7.03
N ILE A 99 15.38 15.79 -8.35
CA ILE A 99 16.22 16.42 -9.38
C ILE A 99 16.23 17.94 -9.25
N ASN A 100 15.10 18.57 -8.93
CA ASN A 100 15.05 20.03 -8.74
C ASN A 100 15.80 20.50 -7.49
N LYS A 101 16.03 19.63 -6.50
CA LYS A 101 16.77 19.97 -5.29
C LYS A 101 18.28 19.87 -5.48
N VAL A 102 18.75 19.04 -6.42
CA VAL A 102 20.17 18.89 -6.76
C VAL A 102 20.66 20.00 -7.70
N LYS A 103 19.78 20.62 -8.50
CA LYS A 103 20.13 21.74 -9.38
C LYS A 103 20.11 23.12 -8.71
N ALA A 104 19.73 23.20 -7.43
CA ALA A 104 19.59 24.46 -6.69
C ALA A 104 20.72 24.71 -5.67
N ASN A 105 21.81 23.92 -5.73
CA ASN A 105 23.03 24.11 -4.94
C ASN A 105 24.24 24.22 -5.86
#